data_AF-A0A5J4T1E6-F1
#
_entry.id   AF-A0A5J4T1E6-F1
#
_cell.length_a   1.000
_cell.length_b   1.000
_cell.length_c   1.000
_cell.angle_alpha   90.00
_cell.angle_beta   90.00
_cell.angle_gamma   90.00
#
_symmetry.space_group_name_H-M   'P 1'
#
loop_
_entity.id
_entity.type
_entity.pdbx_description
1 polymer ?
#
loop_
_entity_poly.entity_id
_entity_poly.type
_entity_poly.pdbx_seq_one_letter_code
_entity_poly.pdbx_strand_id
1 'polypeptide(L)'
;MKRTFFAVILSIIAIGMYAQHTLNLSGQWSFQIDREDVGIKEQWFRKQLTDNINLPGSMPKKLKGDKITVSTQWTGSLYDSSYYFNPYVEKFRVEENIKFPFFLTPDKHYVGVAWYQKEVIYL
;
A
#
# COMPACT_ATOMS: atom_id res chain seq x y z
N MET A 1 -59.07 8.86 -6.22
CA MET A 1 -58.68 9.01 -4.80
C MET A 1 -57.79 7.85 -4.29
N LYS A 2 -58.18 6.58 -4.41
CA LYS A 2 -57.34 5.45 -3.93
C LYS A 2 -56.00 5.27 -4.69
N ARG A 3 -56.00 5.47 -6.01
CA ARG A 3 -54.79 5.38 -6.86
C ARG A 3 -53.79 6.52 -6.62
N THR A 4 -54.29 7.73 -6.42
CA THR A 4 -53.46 8.91 -6.13
C THR A 4 -52.84 8.83 -4.73
N PHE A 5 -53.59 8.27 -3.76
CA PHE A 5 -53.08 8.01 -2.41
C PHE A 5 -51.95 6.97 -2.40
N PHE A 6 -52.10 5.89 -3.19
CA PHE A 6 -51.06 4.87 -3.33
C PHE A 6 -49.79 5.42 -3.99
N ALA A 7 -49.93 6.30 -4.98
CA ALA A 7 -48.79 6.95 -5.64
C ALA A 7 -48.02 7.88 -4.69
N VAL A 8 -48.73 8.61 -3.81
CA VAL A 8 -48.09 9.48 -2.80
C VAL A 8 -47.31 8.64 -1.78
N ILE A 9 -47.86 7.52 -1.31
CA ILE A 9 -47.16 6.59 -0.40
C ILE A 9 -45.91 6.02 -1.07
N LEU A 10 -45.99 5.63 -2.34
CA LEU A 10 -44.85 5.09 -3.09
C LEU A 10 -43.73 6.13 -3.26
N SER A 11 -44.09 7.39 -3.52
CA SER A 11 -43.12 8.49 -3.62
C SER A 11 -42.44 8.81 -2.28
N ILE A 12 -43.14 8.70 -1.15
CA ILE A 12 -42.56 8.92 0.19
C ILE A 12 -41.55 7.82 0.54
N ILE A 13 -41.84 6.56 0.18
CA ILE A 13 -40.93 5.42 0.39
C ILE A 13 -39.64 5.58 -0.44
N ALA A 14 -39.75 6.10 -1.67
CA ALA A 14 -38.59 6.32 -2.54
C ALA A 14 -37.62 7.40 -2.02
N ILE A 15 -38.12 8.41 -1.30
CA ILE A 15 -37.28 9.49 -0.73
C ILE A 15 -36.41 8.98 0.44
N GLY A 16 -36.81 7.90 1.12
CA GLY A 16 -36.05 7.28 2.20
C GLY A 16 -34.89 6.38 1.76
N MET A 17 -34.74 6.13 0.45
CA MET A 17 -33.67 5.27 -0.07
C MET A 17 -32.37 6.05 -0.30
N TYR A 18 -31.79 6.64 0.76
CA TYR A 18 -30.41 7.13 0.74
C TYR A 18 -29.44 5.95 0.84
N ALA A 19 -29.32 5.18 -0.24
CA ALA A 19 -28.49 3.96 -0.29
C ALA A 19 -27.02 4.22 -0.67
N GLN A 20 -26.50 5.43 -0.49
CA GLN A 20 -25.13 5.76 -0.89
C GLN A 20 -24.38 6.56 0.19
N HIS A 21 -24.14 5.94 1.33
CA HIS A 21 -23.07 6.40 2.21
C HIS A 21 -21.73 5.89 1.65
N THR A 22 -21.01 6.77 0.93
CA THR A 22 -19.64 6.50 0.53
C THR A 22 -18.71 6.92 1.66
N LEU A 23 -17.92 5.97 2.16
CA LEU A 23 -16.90 6.25 3.15
C LEU A 23 -15.53 6.30 2.48
N ASN A 24 -14.87 7.45 2.56
CA ASN A 24 -13.49 7.59 2.11
C ASN A 24 -12.54 6.92 3.11
N LEU A 25 -11.85 5.86 2.68
CA LEU A 25 -10.88 5.13 3.49
C LEU A 25 -9.44 5.62 3.35
N SER A 26 -9.16 6.64 2.53
CA SER A 26 -7.83 7.26 2.43
C SER A 26 -7.37 7.88 3.75
N GLY A 27 -6.08 8.19 3.84
CA GLY A 27 -5.44 8.71 5.04
C GLY A 27 -4.60 7.67 5.76
N GLN A 28 -4.41 7.86 7.06
CA GLN A 28 -3.54 7.02 7.88
C GLN A 28 -4.18 5.67 8.21
N TRP A 29 -3.37 4.63 8.15
CA TRP A 29 -3.66 3.26 8.56
C TRP A 29 -2.55 2.78 9.48
N SER A 30 -2.88 1.96 10.48
CA SER A 30 -1.87 1.19 11.20
C SER A 30 -1.30 0.13 10.26
N PHE A 31 -0.01 -0.13 10.36
CA PHE A 31 0.74 -0.88 9.37
C PHE A 31 1.84 -1.70 10.05
N GLN A 32 2.14 -2.88 9.49
CA GLN A 32 3.31 -3.64 9.90
C GLN A 32 3.77 -4.58 8.80
N ILE A 33 5.09 -4.70 8.61
CA ILE A 33 5.67 -5.68 7.70
C ILE A 33 5.73 -7.04 8.40
N ASP A 34 5.20 -8.08 7.77
CA ASP A 34 5.19 -9.46 8.27
C ASP A 34 6.20 -10.28 7.48
N ARG A 35 7.46 -10.21 7.93
CA ARG A 35 8.58 -10.85 7.25
C ARG A 35 8.55 -12.37 7.34
N GLU A 36 7.90 -12.90 8.37
CA GLU A 36 7.87 -14.32 8.67
C GLU A 36 6.57 -14.99 8.20
N ASP A 37 5.64 -14.21 7.62
CA ASP A 37 4.31 -14.67 7.20
C ASP A 37 3.56 -15.40 8.33
N VAL A 38 3.61 -14.82 9.53
CA VAL A 38 3.01 -15.41 10.75
C VAL A 38 1.74 -14.70 11.18
N GLY A 39 1.36 -13.60 10.53
CA GLY A 39 0.31 -12.69 11.00
C GLY A 39 -1.08 -13.34 11.08
N ILE A 40 -1.38 -14.32 10.23
CA ILE A 40 -2.61 -15.12 10.36
C ILE A 40 -2.56 -15.99 11.61
N LYS A 41 -1.47 -16.75 11.79
CA LYS A 41 -1.25 -17.65 12.94
C LYS A 41 -1.27 -16.88 14.26
N GLU A 42 -0.66 -15.71 14.28
CA GLU A 42 -0.55 -14.84 15.45
C GLU A 42 -1.70 -13.83 15.59
N GLN A 43 -2.69 -13.89 14.70
CA GLN A 43 -3.89 -13.05 14.73
C GLN A 43 -3.59 -11.54 14.79
N TRP A 44 -2.70 -11.06 13.92
CA TRP A 44 -2.30 -9.64 13.89
C TRP A 44 -3.48 -8.69 13.67
N PHE A 45 -4.56 -9.15 13.02
CA PHE A 45 -5.82 -8.41 12.90
C PHE A 45 -6.53 -8.10 14.24
N ARG A 46 -6.14 -8.75 15.34
CA ARG A 46 -6.63 -8.46 16.71
C ARG A 46 -5.64 -7.65 17.55
N LYS A 47 -4.42 -7.41 17.05
CA LYS A 47 -3.34 -6.74 17.77
C LYS A 47 -3.23 -5.29 17.29
N GLN A 48 -2.58 -4.44 18.09
CA GLN A 48 -2.18 -3.12 17.65
C GLN A 48 -0.90 -3.24 16.81
N LEU A 49 -0.97 -2.87 15.52
CA LEU A 49 0.22 -2.80 14.66
C LEU A 49 1.11 -1.62 15.09
N THR A 50 2.43 -1.80 14.97
CA THR A 50 3.43 -0.89 15.58
C THR A 50 3.86 0.28 14.70
N ASP A 51 3.48 0.30 13.42
CA ASP A 51 3.85 1.34 12.46
C ASP A 51 2.59 1.91 11.79
N ASN A 52 2.77 2.91 10.92
CA ASN A 52 1.70 3.60 10.21
C ASN A 52 2.05 3.83 8.74
N ILE A 53 1.03 3.86 7.88
CA ILE A 53 1.16 4.20 6.46
C ILE A 53 -0.02 5.04 5.98
N ASN A 54 0.25 6.03 5.13
CA ASN A 54 -0.79 6.84 4.49
C ASN A 54 -1.19 6.23 3.14
N LEU A 55 -2.47 5.91 2.96
CA LEU A 55 -3.04 5.40 1.71
C LEU A 55 -3.84 6.51 0.98
N PRO A 56 -3.88 6.52 -0.37
CA PRO A 56 -3.30 5.52 -1.27
C PRO A 56 -1.78 5.71 -1.50
N GLY A 57 -1.15 4.68 -2.07
CA GLY A 57 0.25 4.63 -2.47
C GLY A 57 0.90 3.28 -2.15
N SER A 58 1.92 2.89 -2.92
CA SER A 58 2.68 1.66 -2.67
C SER A 58 3.62 1.81 -1.48
N MET A 59 4.04 0.69 -0.89
CA MET A 59 5.01 0.67 0.20
C MET A 59 6.31 1.44 -0.12
N PRO A 60 6.96 1.25 -1.29
CA PRO A 60 8.15 2.03 -1.62
C PRO A 60 7.89 3.53 -1.71
N LYS A 61 6.75 3.95 -2.27
CA LYS A 61 6.36 5.37 -2.33
C LYS A 61 6.14 5.97 -0.94
N LYS A 62 5.85 5.14 0.06
CA LYS A 62 5.70 5.52 1.47
C LYS A 62 6.94 5.20 2.30
N LEU A 63 8.07 4.93 1.64
CA LEU A 63 9.36 4.61 2.26
C LEU A 63 9.29 3.42 3.22
N LYS A 64 8.40 2.46 2.95
CA LYS A 64 8.31 1.19 3.68
C LYS A 64 9.06 0.09 2.93
N GLY A 65 9.84 -0.69 3.68
CA GLY A 65 10.69 -1.75 3.17
C GLY A 65 12.15 -1.56 3.56
N ASP A 66 13.00 -2.38 2.96
CA ASP A 66 14.44 -2.38 3.18
C ASP A 66 15.13 -1.32 2.34
N LYS A 67 16.28 -0.82 2.80
CA LYS A 67 17.15 -0.01 1.95
C LYS A 67 17.61 -0.86 0.76
N ILE A 68 17.70 -0.22 -0.40
CA ILE A 68 18.26 -0.87 -1.58
C ILE A 68 19.78 -1.03 -1.45
N THR A 69 20.30 -2.12 -1.99
CA THR A 69 21.72 -2.47 -2.05
C THR A 69 22.04 -2.97 -3.45
N VAL A 70 23.31 -3.05 -3.84
CA VAL A 70 23.71 -3.68 -5.12
C VAL A 70 23.26 -5.14 -5.25
N SER A 71 23.02 -5.81 -4.12
CA SER A 71 22.48 -7.17 -4.02
C SER A 71 20.95 -7.24 -4.02
N THR A 72 20.24 -6.11 -4.06
CA THR A 72 18.76 -6.09 -4.13
C THR A 72 18.29 -6.88 -5.33
N GLN A 73 17.44 -7.88 -5.07
CA GLN A 73 16.86 -8.73 -6.09
C GLN A 73 15.71 -8.00 -6.76
N TRP A 74 15.98 -7.42 -7.92
CA TRP A 74 14.96 -6.79 -8.76
C TRP A 74 14.21 -7.84 -9.58
N THR A 75 12.96 -7.54 -9.96
CA THR A 75 12.16 -8.39 -10.86
C THR A 75 12.85 -8.59 -12.22
N GLY A 76 13.64 -7.61 -12.66
CA GLY A 76 14.44 -7.68 -13.88
C GLY A 76 15.91 -7.96 -13.56
N SER A 77 16.55 -8.76 -14.41
CA SER A 77 17.99 -8.99 -14.31
C SER A 77 18.77 -7.85 -14.96
N LEU A 78 19.84 -7.42 -14.30
CA LEU A 78 20.77 -6.45 -14.87
C LEU A 78 21.82 -7.19 -15.70
N TYR A 79 21.61 -7.22 -17.01
CA TYR A 79 22.50 -7.89 -17.98
C TYR A 79 23.67 -7.02 -18.44
N ASP A 80 23.67 -5.74 -18.09
CA ASP A 80 24.72 -4.81 -18.51
C ASP A 80 25.95 -4.95 -17.61
N SER A 81 26.94 -5.71 -18.10
CA SER A 81 28.23 -5.89 -17.43
C SER A 81 28.97 -4.57 -17.16
N SER A 82 28.74 -3.52 -17.95
CA SER A 82 29.42 -2.23 -17.78
C SER A 82 29.10 -1.59 -16.43
N TYR A 83 27.90 -1.83 -15.89
CA TYR A 83 27.52 -1.35 -14.56
C TYR A 83 28.41 -1.92 -13.45
N TYR A 84 28.92 -3.15 -13.62
CA TYR A 84 29.75 -3.82 -12.61
C TYR A 84 31.25 -3.54 -12.82
N PHE A 85 31.70 -3.41 -14.06
CA PHE A 85 33.14 -3.37 -14.38
C PHE A 85 33.68 -1.99 -14.77
N ASN A 86 32.84 -1.02 -15.14
CA ASN A 86 33.33 0.32 -15.51
C ASN A 86 33.72 1.12 -14.24
N PRO A 87 34.98 1.61 -14.12
CA PRO A 87 35.41 2.41 -12.97
C PRO A 87 34.63 3.72 -12.79
N TYR A 88 34.15 4.32 -13.89
CA TYR A 88 33.40 5.59 -13.83
C TYR A 88 32.12 5.50 -13.00
N VAL A 89 31.45 4.34 -13.01
CA VAL A 89 30.18 4.10 -12.33
C VAL A 89 30.34 3.41 -10.97
N GLU A 90 31.56 3.13 -10.53
CA GLU A 90 31.85 2.48 -9.25
C GLU A 90 31.31 3.25 -8.05
N LYS A 91 31.40 4.57 -8.09
CA LYS A 91 30.82 5.47 -7.08
C LYS A 91 29.31 5.33 -6.91
N PHE A 92 28.60 4.64 -7.81
CA PHE A 92 27.16 4.39 -7.72
C PHE A 92 26.80 3.02 -7.16
N ARG A 93 27.80 2.27 -6.65
CA ARG A 93 27.64 0.95 -6.03
C ARG A 93 27.87 0.95 -4.52
N VAL A 94 27.96 2.14 -3.91
CA VAL A 94 28.17 2.35 -2.46
C VAL A 94 26.86 2.78 -1.80
N GLU A 95 26.58 2.31 -0.58
CA GLU A 95 25.26 2.44 0.09
C GLU A 95 24.67 3.87 0.05
N GLU A 96 25.51 4.89 0.21
CA GLU A 96 25.07 6.30 0.24
C GLU A 96 24.73 6.90 -1.14
N ASN A 97 25.14 6.26 -2.24
CA ASN A 97 24.98 6.77 -3.59
C ASN A 97 24.60 5.67 -4.58
N ILE A 98 23.82 4.68 -4.14
CA ILE A 98 23.36 3.60 -5.03
C ILE A 98 22.52 4.19 -6.17
N LYS A 99 22.92 3.89 -7.40
CA LYS A 99 22.12 4.15 -8.60
C LYS A 99 22.21 2.94 -9.51
N PHE A 100 21.07 2.49 -10.01
CA PHE A 100 21.00 1.46 -11.03
C PHE A 100 20.77 2.11 -12.40
N PRO A 101 21.21 1.48 -13.50
CA PRO A 101 20.97 1.94 -14.88
C PRO A 101 19.51 1.69 -15.31
N PHE A 102 18.56 1.82 -14.39
CA PHE A 102 17.13 1.72 -14.63
C PHE A 102 16.43 2.98 -14.13
N PHE A 103 15.49 3.48 -14.92
CA PHE A 103 14.61 4.55 -14.47
C PHE A 103 13.70 4.07 -13.34
N LEU A 104 13.26 5.01 -12.49
CA LEU A 104 12.27 4.77 -11.44
C LEU A 104 12.66 3.69 -10.42
N THR A 105 13.96 3.56 -10.13
CA THR A 105 14.44 2.73 -9.02
C THR A 105 13.88 3.29 -7.70
N PRO A 106 13.10 2.52 -6.93
CA PRO A 106 12.58 2.99 -5.66
C PRO A 106 13.66 3.04 -4.57
N ASP A 107 13.52 3.95 -3.61
CA ASP A 107 14.43 4.06 -2.45
C ASP A 107 14.34 2.89 -1.47
N LYS A 108 13.21 2.17 -1.51
CA LYS A 108 12.92 1.01 -0.66
C LYS A 108 12.48 -0.18 -1.49
N HIS A 109 12.87 -1.36 -1.03
CA HIS A 109 12.48 -2.63 -1.63
C HIS A 109 11.98 -3.58 -0.56
N TYR A 110 10.87 -4.26 -0.81
CA TYR A 110 10.37 -5.32 0.04
C TYR A 110 9.50 -6.27 -0.77
N VAL A 111 9.68 -7.57 -0.54
CA VAL A 111 8.89 -8.65 -1.11
C VAL A 111 8.46 -9.55 0.05
N GLY A 112 7.15 -9.69 0.23
CA GLY A 112 6.58 -10.46 1.33
C GLY A 112 5.23 -9.89 1.78
N VAL A 113 4.74 -10.38 2.91
CA VAL A 113 3.44 -9.98 3.46
C VAL A 113 3.58 -8.70 4.28
N ALA A 114 2.53 -7.88 4.26
CA ALA A 114 2.38 -6.72 5.12
C ALA A 114 0.91 -6.52 5.50
N TRP A 115 0.68 -6.06 6.72
CA TRP A 115 -0.64 -5.88 7.31
C TRP A 115 -1.02 -4.41 7.35
N TYR A 116 -2.29 -4.14 7.08
CA TYR A 116 -2.91 -2.82 7.10
C TYR A 116 -4.18 -2.89 7.95
N GLN A 117 -4.31 -1.99 8.91
CA GLN A 117 -5.45 -1.97 9.83
C GLN A 117 -6.02 -0.56 9.92
N LYS A 118 -7.35 -0.47 9.84
CA LYS A 118 -8.12 0.75 10.07
C LYS A 118 -9.43 0.38 10.74
N GLU A 119 -9.69 0.99 11.88
CA GLU A 119 -11.00 0.92 12.52
C GLU A 119 -11.95 1.89 11.82
N VAL A 120 -13.13 1.40 11.47
CA VAL A 120 -14.16 2.15 10.77
C VAL A 120 -15.39 2.20 11.65
N ILE A 121 -15.74 3.39 12.12
CA ILE A 121 -16.97 3.64 12.85
C ILE A 121 -18.01 4.11 11.83
N TYR A 122 -19.14 3.40 11.77
CA TYR A 122 -20.29 3.79 10.96
C TYR A 122 -21.39 4.30 11.91
N LEU A 123 -21.90 5.51 11.67
CA LEU A 123 -23.03 6.12 12.39
C LEU A 123 -24.29 6.03 11.53
#